data_AF-S8CU31-F1
#
_entry.id   AF-S8CU31-F1
#
_cell.length_a   1.000
_cell.length_b   1.000
_cell.length_c   1.000
_cell.angle_alpha   90.00
_cell.angle_beta   90.00
_cell.angle_gamma   90.00
#
_symmetry.space_group_name_H-M   'P 1'
#
loop_
_entity.id
_entity.type
_entity.pdbx_description
1 polymer ?
#
loop_
_entity_poly.entity_id
_entity_poly.type
_entity_poly.pdbx_seq_one_letter_code
_entity_poly.pdbx_strand_id
1 'polypeptide(L)'
;FIFIFSAYVAGEQEGLILEKQYRMGETLNGVSGLDIFTEKKLLEDTLEHLSSHNCSKEHIRKTMKDLGIQRARTFGWPNTYVFTKAMGEMLLGDMKRNVPLVIIRPAIVTSTFKEPFPGWIEGVR
;
A
#
# COMPACT_ATOMS: atom_id res chain seq x y z
N PHE A 1 11.20 9.98 15.13
CA PHE A 1 10.18 8.92 15.25
C PHE A 1 10.54 7.77 14.31
N ILE A 2 10.34 6.54 14.77
CA ILE A 2 10.54 5.34 13.95
C ILE A 2 9.17 4.88 13.50
N PHE A 3 8.97 4.79 12.19
CA PHE A 3 7.79 4.15 11.60
C PHE A 3 8.21 2.83 10.99
N ILE A 4 7.54 1.76 11.40
CA ILE A 4 7.79 0.40 10.90
C ILE A 4 6.69 0.07 9.89
N PHE A 5 7.06 -0.03 8.62
CA PHE A 5 6.14 -0.49 7.57
C PHE A 5 6.35 -1.98 7.35
N SER A 6 5.35 -2.79 7.69
CA SER A 6 5.36 -4.24 7.44
C SER A 6 5.11 -4.61 5.97
N ALA A 7 5.64 -3.82 5.03
CA ALA A 7 5.42 -4.01 3.62
C ALA A 7 6.72 -3.82 2.86
N TYR A 8 6.99 -4.77 1.96
CA TYR A 8 8.03 -4.63 0.97
C TYR A 8 7.49 -3.78 -0.19
N VAL A 9 7.99 -2.54 -0.29
CA VAL A 9 7.46 -1.53 -1.21
C VAL A 9 8.32 -1.38 -2.48
N ALA A 10 9.39 -2.16 -2.66
CA ALA A 10 10.31 -1.96 -3.79
C ALA A 10 9.81 -2.47 -5.16
N GLY A 11 8.67 -3.17 -5.22
CA GLY A 11 8.23 -3.85 -6.45
C GLY A 11 9.10 -5.07 -6.80
N GLU A 12 9.02 -5.53 -8.04
CA GLU A 12 9.92 -6.57 -8.56
C GLU A 12 11.18 -5.91 -9.14
N GLN A 13 12.30 -6.04 -8.43
CA GLN A 13 13.61 -5.53 -8.83
C GLN A 13 14.66 -6.62 -8.66
N GLU A 14 15.54 -6.76 -9.65
CA GLU A 14 16.69 -7.65 -9.57
C GLU A 14 17.89 -6.93 -8.95
N GLY A 15 18.66 -7.64 -8.12
CA GLY A 15 19.91 -7.15 -7.54
C GLY A 15 19.76 -6.48 -6.17
N LEU A 16 20.64 -5.50 -5.90
CA LEU A 16 20.77 -4.87 -4.59
C LEU A 16 19.67 -3.81 -4.39
N ILE A 17 18.72 -4.09 -3.52
CA ILE A 17 17.55 -3.23 -3.29
C ILE A 17 17.83 -2.33 -2.11
N LEU A 18 18.07 -1.06 -2.40
CA LEU A 18 18.35 -0.04 -1.39
C LEU A 18 17.05 0.46 -0.77
N GLU A 19 17.06 0.71 0.54
CA GLU A 19 15.95 1.37 1.23
C GLU A 19 15.87 2.85 0.82
N LYS A 20 15.24 3.11 -0.34
CA LYS A 20 14.94 4.46 -0.80
C LYS A 20 13.58 4.90 -0.27
N GLN A 21 13.46 6.16 0.16
CA GLN A 21 12.16 6.74 0.52
C GLN A 21 11.38 7.07 -0.75
N TYR A 22 10.09 6.76 -0.78
CA TYR A 22 9.19 7.21 -1.85
C TYR A 22 8.79 8.66 -1.64
N ARG A 23 8.92 9.47 -2.70
CA ARG A 23 8.48 10.87 -2.72
C ARG A 23 7.03 10.95 -3.18
N MET A 24 6.35 12.04 -2.81
CA MET A 24 5.00 12.31 -3.28
C MET A 24 4.93 12.24 -4.81
N GLY A 25 4.03 11.41 -5.32
CA GLY A 25 3.79 11.19 -6.74
C GLY A 25 4.72 10.21 -7.45
N GLU A 26 5.70 9.61 -6.76
CA GLU A 26 6.50 8.52 -7.35
C GLU A 26 5.67 7.24 -7.53
N THR A 27 5.92 6.55 -8.64
CA THR A 27 5.25 5.29 -9.00
C THR A 27 6.28 4.25 -9.41
N LEU A 28 5.98 2.97 -9.27
CA LEU A 28 6.94 1.91 -9.59
C LEU A 28 7.21 1.79 -11.11
N ASN A 29 6.20 2.09 -11.92
CA ASN A 29 6.27 2.01 -13.37
C ASN A 29 6.60 3.35 -14.06
N GLY A 30 6.88 4.42 -13.29
CA GLY A 30 7.21 5.74 -13.81
C GLY A 30 6.03 6.52 -14.38
N VAL A 31 4.80 6.02 -14.25
CA VAL A 31 3.59 6.76 -14.63
C VAL A 31 3.44 7.99 -13.73
N SER A 32 3.26 9.16 -14.32
CA SER A 32 2.99 10.39 -13.58
C SER A 32 1.51 10.50 -13.18
N GLY A 33 1.21 11.37 -12.21
CA GLY A 33 -0.16 11.69 -11.83
C GLY A 33 -0.73 10.90 -10.64
N LEU A 34 0.11 10.18 -9.89
CA LEU A 34 -0.28 9.70 -8.57
C LEU A 34 -0.40 10.90 -7.62
N ASP A 35 -1.62 11.27 -7.26
CA ASP A 35 -1.89 12.28 -6.24
C ASP A 35 -2.84 11.71 -5.19
N ILE A 36 -2.39 11.66 -3.94
CA ILE A 36 -3.10 10.96 -2.86
C ILE A 36 -4.45 11.61 -2.56
N PHE A 37 -4.56 12.94 -2.68
CA PHE A 37 -5.82 13.65 -2.46
C PHE A 37 -6.82 13.36 -3.58
N THR A 38 -6.35 13.26 -4.82
CA THR A 38 -7.14 12.88 -5.99
C THR A 38 -7.62 11.43 -5.89
N GLU A 39 -6.75 10.50 -5.48
CA GLU A 39 -7.13 9.11 -5.22
C GLU A 39 -8.18 9.00 -4.10
N LYS A 40 -8.01 9.78 -3.02
CA LYS A 40 -8.98 9.82 -1.92
C LYS A 40 -10.33 10.36 -2.39
N LYS A 41 -10.34 11.45 -3.15
CA LYS A 41 -11.57 12.02 -3.70
C LYS A 41 -12.29 11.05 -4.62
N LEU A 42 -11.55 10.36 -5.51
CA LEU A 42 -12.11 9.34 -6.39
C LEU A 42 -12.81 8.21 -5.60
N LEU A 43 -12.23 7.78 -4.48
CA LEU A 43 -12.83 6.77 -3.60
C LEU A 43 -14.11 7.27 -2.94
N GLU A 44 -14.11 8.51 -2.45
CA GLU A 44 -15.27 9.16 -1.83
C GLU A 44 -16.41 9.32 -2.85
N ASP A 45 -16.13 9.89 -4.03
CA ASP A 45 -17.10 10.07 -5.12
C ASP A 45 -17.71 8.72 -5.57
N THR A 46 -16.89 7.67 -5.69
CA THR A 46 -17.35 6.33 -6.06
C THR A 46 -18.27 5.74 -4.98
N LEU A 47 -17.91 5.91 -3.71
CA LEU A 47 -18.70 5.39 -2.60
C LEU A 47 -20.05 6.11 -2.48
N GLU A 48 -20.07 7.43 -2.65
CA GLU A 48 -21.30 8.23 -2.68
C GLU A 48 -22.21 7.82 -3.84
N HIS A 49 -21.64 7.65 -5.03
CA HIS A 49 -22.38 7.17 -6.21
C HIS A 49 -23.02 5.80 -5.98
N LEU A 50 -22.30 4.85 -5.38
CA LEU A 50 -22.85 3.52 -5.09
C LEU A 50 -23.90 3.54 -3.97
N SER A 51 -23.73 4.44 -3.00
CA SER A 51 -24.65 4.61 -1.88
C SER A 51 -25.98 5.24 -2.32
N SER A 52 -25.94 6.21 -3.25
CA SER A 52 -27.14 6.87 -3.79
C SER A 52 -28.02 5.93 -4.61
N HIS A 53 -27.43 4.93 -5.25
CA HIS A 53 -28.14 3.90 -6.01
C HIS A 53 -28.69 2.75 -5.16
N ASN A 54 -28.65 2.87 -3.81
CA ASN A 54 -29.07 1.82 -2.87
C ASN A 54 -28.50 0.42 -3.20
N CYS A 55 -27.26 0.38 -3.66
CA CYS A 55 -26.60 -0.89 -4.00
C CYS A 55 -26.43 -1.78 -2.75
N SER A 56 -26.47 -3.11 -2.97
CA SER A 56 -26.15 -4.07 -1.91
C SER A 56 -24.74 -3.85 -1.35
N LYS A 57 -24.56 -4.06 -0.04
CA LYS A 57 -23.25 -4.00 0.63
C LYS A 57 -22.21 -4.90 -0.03
N GLU A 58 -22.62 -6.05 -0.56
CA GLU A 58 -21.70 -6.95 -1.28
C GLU A 58 -21.23 -6.36 -2.60
N HIS A 59 -22.14 -5.71 -3.33
CA HIS A 59 -21.81 -5.04 -4.58
C HIS A 59 -20.85 -3.88 -4.32
N ILE A 60 -21.14 -3.05 -3.31
CA ILE A 60 -20.24 -1.96 -2.88
C ILE A 60 -18.86 -2.51 -2.55
N ARG A 61 -18.78 -3.55 -1.72
CA ARG A 61 -17.51 -4.17 -1.33
C ARG A 61 -16.73 -4.69 -2.53
N LYS A 62 -17.40 -5.33 -3.48
CA LYS A 62 -16.78 -5.86 -4.70
C LYS A 62 -16.22 -4.71 -5.55
N THR A 63 -17.04 -3.70 -5.84
CA THR A 63 -16.62 -2.55 -6.66
C THR A 63 -15.45 -1.79 -6.03
N MET A 64 -15.49 -1.54 -4.71
CA MET A 64 -14.39 -0.87 -4.01
C MET A 64 -13.09 -1.69 -4.03
N LYS A 65 -13.21 -3.03 -3.91
CA LYS A 65 -12.06 -3.94 -4.03
C LYS A 65 -11.45 -3.88 -5.43
N ASP A 66 -12.29 -3.95 -6.45
CA ASP A 66 -11.87 -3.94 -7.86
C ASP A 66 -11.23 -2.59 -8.22
N LEU A 67 -11.81 -1.48 -7.76
CA LEU A 67 -11.24 -0.14 -7.90
C LEU A 67 -9.83 -0.07 -7.28
N GLY A 68 -9.66 -0.52 -6.04
CA GLY A 68 -8.35 -0.53 -5.40
C GLY A 68 -7.31 -1.33 -6.20
N ILE A 69 -7.68 -2.52 -6.68
CA ILE A 69 -6.80 -3.37 -7.51
C ILE A 69 -6.42 -2.65 -8.80
N GLN A 70 -7.39 -2.00 -9.45
CA GLN A 70 -7.15 -1.21 -10.66
C GLN A 70 -6.16 -0.08 -10.39
N ARG A 71 -6.35 0.72 -9.33
CA ARG A 71 -5.45 1.84 -9.00
C ARG A 71 -4.03 1.36 -8.72
N ALA A 72 -3.88 0.28 -7.95
CA ALA A 72 -2.56 -0.32 -7.68
C ALA A 72 -1.85 -0.70 -8.99
N ARG A 73 -2.54 -1.39 -9.91
CA ARG A 73 -2.00 -1.78 -11.21
C ARG A 73 -1.63 -0.58 -12.09
N THR A 74 -2.46 0.46 -12.13
CA THR A 74 -2.20 1.69 -12.91
C THR A 74 -0.85 2.31 -12.56
N PHE A 75 -0.47 2.31 -11.29
CA PHE A 75 0.79 2.88 -10.80
C PHE A 75 1.92 1.85 -10.58
N GLY A 76 1.74 0.63 -11.09
CA GLY A 76 2.76 -0.42 -11.10
C GLY A 76 2.92 -1.19 -9.78
N TRP A 77 1.98 -1.05 -8.84
CA TRP A 77 2.03 -1.75 -7.56
C TRP A 77 1.44 -3.15 -7.66
N PRO A 78 2.09 -4.18 -7.08
CA PRO A 78 1.68 -5.57 -7.26
C PRO A 78 0.33 -5.89 -6.58
N ASN A 79 -0.03 -5.14 -5.54
CA ASN A 79 -1.33 -5.26 -4.87
C ASN A 79 -1.69 -3.97 -4.11
N THR A 80 -2.93 -3.90 -3.66
CA THR A 80 -3.49 -2.76 -2.92
C THR A 80 -2.81 -2.49 -1.59
N TYR A 81 -2.31 -3.53 -0.92
CA TYR A 81 -1.63 -3.39 0.36
C TYR A 81 -0.29 -2.67 0.19
N VAL A 82 0.54 -3.10 -0.76
CA VAL A 82 1.81 -2.44 -1.05
C VAL A 82 1.58 -1.01 -1.55
N PHE A 83 0.57 -0.81 -2.41
CA PHE A 83 0.20 0.52 -2.91
C PHE A 83 -0.17 1.49 -1.78
N THR A 84 -1.05 1.07 -0.86
CA THR A 84 -1.47 1.92 0.27
C THR A 84 -0.33 2.20 1.24
N LYS A 85 0.60 1.25 1.42
CA LYS A 85 1.80 1.44 2.24
C LYS A 85 2.76 2.44 1.61
N ALA A 86 2.96 2.38 0.30
CA ALA A 86 3.73 3.38 -0.45
C ALA A 86 3.17 4.79 -0.25
N MET A 87 1.85 4.97 -0.45
CA MET A 87 1.19 6.26 -0.24
C MET A 87 1.34 6.76 1.21
N GLY A 88 1.28 5.86 2.20
CA GLY A 88 1.52 6.21 3.60
C GLY A 88 2.95 6.71 3.85
N GLU A 89 3.96 6.08 3.26
CA GLU A 89 5.35 6.54 3.35
C GLU A 89 5.53 7.92 2.71
N MET A 90 4.91 8.17 1.56
CA MET A 90 4.95 9.46 0.88
C MET A 90 4.34 10.58 1.75
N LEU A 91 3.16 10.33 2.33
CA LEU A 91 2.51 11.29 3.25
C LEU A 91 3.37 11.57 4.48
N LEU A 92 3.97 10.54 5.09
CA LEU A 92 4.84 10.74 6.25
C LEU A 92 6.10 11.51 5.88
N GLY A 93 6.68 11.23 4.71
CA GLY A 93 7.84 11.94 4.18
C GLY A 93 7.57 13.44 3.99
N ASP A 94 6.38 13.79 3.51
CA ASP A 94 5.93 15.17 3.29
C ASP A 94 5.56 15.87 4.61
N MET A 95 4.84 15.19 5.50
CA MET A 95 4.38 15.76 6.77
C MET A 95 5.45 15.86 7.86
N LYS A 96 6.62 15.21 7.71
CA LYS A 96 7.61 15.12 8.80
C LYS A 96 8.19 16.47 9.26
N ARG A 97 7.99 17.58 8.54
CA ARG A 97 8.52 18.92 8.88
C ARG A 97 9.96 18.83 9.38
N ASN A 98 10.23 19.32 10.60
CA ASN A 98 11.56 19.31 11.24
C ASN A 98 11.80 18.10 12.14
N VAL A 99 10.93 17.09 12.08
CA VAL A 99 11.00 15.91 12.92
C VAL A 99 11.78 14.80 12.19
N PRO A 100 12.84 14.22 12.79
CA PRO A 100 13.56 13.11 12.18
C PRO A 100 12.64 11.90 11.96
N LEU A 101 12.59 11.40 10.72
CA LEU A 101 11.80 10.24 10.31
C LEU A 101 12.73 9.13 9.80
N VAL A 102 12.62 7.95 10.41
CA VAL A 102 13.24 6.72 9.92
C VAL A 102 12.11 5.76 9.53
N ILE A 103 12.18 5.24 8.30
CA ILE A 103 11.25 4.23 7.78
C ILE A 103 12.03 2.93 7.72
N ILE A 104 11.54 1.91 8.41
CA ILE A 104 12.13 0.56 8.38
C ILE A 104 11.11 -0.37 7.71
N ARG A 105 11.57 -1.19 6.76
CA ARG A 105 10.74 -2.15 6.02
C ARG A 105 11.17 -3.58 6.34
N PRO A 106 10.79 -4.12 7.51
CA PRO A 106 11.12 -5.51 7.84
C PRO A 106 10.57 -6.47 6.78
N ALA A 107 11.32 -7.54 6.50
CA ALA A 107 10.79 -8.71 5.82
C ALA A 107 9.61 -9.29 6.61
N ILE A 108 8.74 -10.07 5.95
CA ILE A 108 7.51 -10.67 6.50
C ILE A 108 7.69 -11.02 7.98
N VAL A 109 6.99 -10.30 8.85
CA VAL A 109 7.02 -10.55 10.29
C VAL A 109 6.00 -11.64 10.58
N THR A 110 6.47 -12.86 10.78
CA THR A 110 5.63 -13.96 11.26
C THR A 110 5.49 -13.85 12.78
N SER A 111 4.26 -13.69 13.26
CA SER A 111 3.99 -13.62 14.70
C SER A 111 4.08 -15.01 15.33
N THR A 112 5.09 -15.26 16.17
CA THR A 112 5.06 -16.39 17.11
C THR A 112 5.11 -15.82 18.52
N PHE A 113 4.09 -16.10 19.34
CA PHE A 113 4.07 -15.66 20.74
C PHE A 113 5.02 -16.50 21.61
N LYS A 114 5.43 -17.71 21.16
CA LYS A 114 6.20 -18.64 21.99
C LYS A 114 7.05 -19.68 21.23
N GLU A 115 7.65 -19.29 20.10
CA GLU A 115 8.47 -20.10 19.15
C GLU A 115 7.70 -20.72 17.97
N PRO A 116 8.36 -20.93 16.81
CA PRO A 116 7.76 -21.71 15.73
C PRO A 116 7.75 -23.20 16.11
N PHE A 117 6.57 -23.81 16.04
CA PHE A 117 6.44 -25.27 16.08
C PHE A 117 6.69 -25.87 14.67
N PRO A 118 7.12 -27.14 14.58
CA PRO A 118 7.22 -27.85 13.31
C PRO A 118 5.89 -27.73 12.53
N GLY A 119 5.92 -27.25 11.28
CA GLY A 119 4.74 -27.03 10.43
C GLY A 119 4.28 -25.58 10.25
N TRP A 120 4.94 -24.59 10.89
CA TRP A 120 4.53 -23.17 10.83
C TRP A 120 4.52 -22.55 9.41
N ILE A 121 5.39 -23.00 8.51
CA ILE A 121 5.37 -22.65 7.07
C ILE A 121 5.50 -23.92 6.22
N GLU A 122 4.70 -24.94 6.51
CA GLU A 122 4.51 -26.06 5.56
C GLU A 122 3.25 -25.80 4.75
N GLY A 123 3.39 -25.13 3.60
CA GLY A 123 2.22 -24.90 2.73
C GLY A 123 2.38 -23.83 1.65
N VAL A 124 3.48 -23.07 1.63
CA VAL A 124 3.78 -22.19 0.50
C VAL A 124 4.52 -23.01 -0.56
N ARG A 125 3.75 -23.75 -1.37
CA ARG A 125 4.19 -24.33 -2.64
C ARG A 125 3.27 -23.84 -3.75
#